data_AF-A0A7C7LCC5-F1
#
_entry.id   AF-A0A7C7LCC5-F1
#
_cell.length_a   1.000
_cell.length_b   1.000
_cell.length_c   1.000
_cell.angle_alpha   90.00
_cell.angle_beta   90.00
_cell.angle_gamma   90.00
#
_symmetry.space_group_name_H-M   'P 1'
#
loop_
_entity.id
_entity.type
_entity.pdbx_description
1 polymer ?
#
loop_
_entity_poly.entity_id
_entity_poly.type
_entity_poly.pdbx_seq_one_letter_code
_entity_poly.pdbx_strand_id
1 'polypeptide(L)'
;MLTQCPHCWNSLKKEYPLGNQCCDDESSPLSLTEMPRNRDKTFCCGAGGGRMWMEEEPSQRVSVIHAREALNTGANTIAVGCPFCLTMMTDGVTSQDSSAQVQDIAEILAGHLGFDEVLNANLGD
;
A
#
# COMPACT_ATOMS: atom_id res chain seq x y z
N MET A 1 10.35 5.53 1.04
CA MET A 1 10.19 4.28 1.81
C MET A 1 8.78 3.79 1.58
N LEU A 2 8.65 2.56 1.06
CA LEU A 2 7.40 1.92 0.66
C LEU A 2 6.95 0.91 1.73
N THR A 3 5.67 0.85 2.07
CA THR A 3 5.08 -0.25 2.85
C THR A 3 3.92 -0.86 2.09
N GLN A 4 3.71 -2.18 2.12
CA GLN A 4 2.67 -2.81 1.31
C GLN A 4 1.43 -3.19 2.14
N CYS A 5 0.22 -2.97 1.62
CA CYS A 5 -1.01 -3.53 2.19
C CYS A 5 -1.09 -5.04 1.89
N PRO A 6 -1.25 -5.88 2.91
CA PRO A 6 -0.86 -7.29 2.94
C PRO A 6 -1.99 -8.24 2.53
N HIS A 7 -3.03 -7.76 1.85
CA HIS A 7 -4.07 -8.62 1.30
C HIS A 7 -3.66 -9.25 -0.04
N CYS A 8 -2.47 -8.94 -0.54
CA CYS A 8 -1.76 -9.85 -1.41
C CYS A 8 -1.00 -10.81 -0.49
N TRP A 9 -1.07 -12.12 -0.73
CA TRP A 9 -0.28 -13.15 -0.06
C TRP A 9 1.23 -13.00 -0.34
N ASN A 10 1.75 -11.77 -0.39
CA ASN A 10 3.11 -11.46 -0.79
C ASN A 10 3.71 -10.59 0.31
N SER A 11 4.36 -11.23 1.27
CA SER A 11 5.41 -10.52 2.01
C SER A 11 6.63 -10.48 1.10
N LEU A 12 6.79 -9.40 0.34
CA LEU A 12 7.83 -9.28 -0.69
C LEU A 12 9.17 -9.70 -0.09
N LYS A 13 9.61 -9.08 1.02
CA LYS A 13 10.91 -9.31 1.70
C LYS A 13 11.23 -10.74 2.10
N LYS A 14 10.22 -11.59 2.12
CA LYS A 14 10.24 -12.80 2.90
C LYS A 14 9.73 -14.01 2.12
N GLU A 15 8.98 -13.80 1.05
CA GLU A 15 8.35 -14.82 0.21
C GLU A 15 8.96 -14.86 -1.19
N TYR A 16 9.50 -13.73 -1.67
CA TYR A 16 10.24 -13.62 -2.93
C TYR A 16 11.71 -13.27 -2.67
N PRO A 17 12.53 -14.19 -2.10
CA PRO A 17 13.92 -13.90 -1.78
C PRO A 17 14.76 -13.41 -2.98
N LEU A 18 14.39 -13.80 -4.21
CA LEU A 18 14.98 -13.29 -5.44
C LEU A 18 14.43 -11.92 -5.89
N GLY A 19 13.20 -11.57 -5.52
CA GLY A 19 12.60 -10.25 -5.80
C GLY A 19 13.08 -9.17 -4.83
N ASN A 20 13.49 -9.57 -3.62
CA ASN A 20 14.03 -8.66 -2.60
C ASN A 20 15.45 -8.25 -2.86
N GLN A 21 16.16 -9.00 -3.70
CA GLN A 21 17.44 -8.59 -4.21
C GLN A 21 17.34 -7.27 -5.00
N CYS A 22 16.14 -6.89 -5.46
CA CYS A 22 15.89 -5.58 -6.08
C CYS A 22 15.36 -4.52 -5.09
N CYS A 23 15.11 -4.82 -3.82
CA CYS A 23 14.54 -3.86 -2.83
C CYS A 23 15.33 -3.76 -1.52
N ASP A 24 16.24 -4.71 -1.27
CA ASP A 24 17.20 -4.73 -0.15
C ASP A 24 18.65 -4.55 -0.63
N ASP A 25 18.88 -4.54 -1.95
CA ASP A 25 20.16 -4.14 -2.53
C ASP A 25 20.32 -2.62 -2.44
N GLU A 26 21.48 -2.15 -2.00
CA GLU A 26 21.81 -0.72 -1.95
C GLU A 26 21.70 -0.06 -3.33
N SER A 27 21.74 -0.84 -4.41
CA SER A 27 21.54 -0.35 -5.78
C SER A 27 20.08 -0.08 -6.15
N SER A 28 19.12 -0.52 -5.32
CA SER A 28 17.70 -0.29 -5.57
C SER A 28 17.29 1.15 -5.30
N PRO A 29 16.57 1.81 -6.22
CA PRO A 29 15.99 3.13 -5.95
C PRO A 29 14.86 3.09 -4.91
N LEU A 30 14.38 1.90 -4.50
CA LEU A 30 13.22 1.73 -3.63
C LEU A 30 13.57 1.02 -2.32
N SER A 31 13.48 1.76 -1.20
CA SER A 31 13.54 1.17 0.13
C SER A 31 12.17 0.62 0.58
N LEU A 32 12.08 -0.70 0.72
CA LEU A 32 10.87 -1.39 1.18
C LEU A 32 10.92 -1.59 2.71
N THR A 33 9.79 -1.42 3.39
CA THR A 33 9.59 -1.74 4.81
C THR A 33 8.32 -2.53 4.99
N GLU A 34 8.41 -3.63 5.72
CA GLU A 34 7.28 -4.51 5.99
C GLU A 34 6.57 -4.06 7.27
N MET A 35 5.24 -4.15 7.29
CA MET A 35 4.47 -3.95 8.52
C MET A 35 4.74 -5.06 9.55
N PRO A 36 4.55 -4.77 10.86
CA PRO A 36 4.74 -5.75 11.93
C PRO A 36 3.94 -7.05 11.72
N ARG A 37 2.64 -6.93 11.37
CA ARG A 37 1.82 -8.06 10.93
C ARG A 37 1.94 -8.24 9.42
N ASN A 38 2.55 -9.36 9.04
CA ASN A 38 2.77 -9.78 7.66
C ASN A 38 2.49 -11.29 7.53
N ARG A 39 2.45 -11.79 6.30
CA ARG A 39 2.15 -13.20 5.95
C ARG A 39 0.84 -13.70 6.60
N ASP A 40 0.90 -14.84 7.27
CA ASP A 40 -0.17 -15.50 7.99
C ASP A 40 -0.75 -14.70 9.16
N LYS A 41 -0.01 -13.68 9.64
CA LYS A 41 -0.45 -12.81 10.75
C LYS A 41 -1.21 -11.58 10.29
N THR A 42 -1.37 -11.44 8.98
CA THR A 42 -2.01 -10.28 8.39
C THR A 42 -3.52 -10.32 8.47
N PHE A 43 -4.17 -9.20 8.15
CA PHE A 43 -5.61 -9.06 8.12
C PHE A 43 -6.05 -8.16 6.94
N CYS A 44 -7.32 -8.31 6.54
CA CYS A 44 -7.94 -7.59 5.43
C CYS A 44 -8.02 -6.07 5.70
N CYS A 45 -8.14 -5.25 4.64
CA CYS A 45 -8.44 -3.81 4.75
C CYS A 45 -9.89 -3.51 5.23
N GLY A 46 -10.76 -4.53 5.25
CA GLY A 46 -12.15 -4.40 5.71
C GLY A 46 -13.20 -4.21 4.62
N ALA A 47 -12.86 -4.25 3.32
CA ALA A 47 -13.86 -4.11 2.25
C ALA A 47 -14.50 -5.43 1.77
N GLY A 48 -13.77 -6.55 1.86
CA GLY A 48 -14.20 -7.83 1.30
C GLY A 48 -15.53 -8.35 1.88
N GLY A 49 -16.32 -9.03 1.06
CA GLY A 49 -17.61 -9.60 1.48
C GLY A 49 -18.70 -8.56 1.77
N GLY A 50 -18.59 -7.36 1.18
CA GLY A 50 -19.56 -6.27 1.37
C GLY A 50 -19.36 -5.44 2.65
N ARG A 51 -18.31 -5.71 3.42
CA ARG A 51 -18.06 -5.00 4.69
C ARG A 51 -17.80 -3.51 4.55
N MET A 52 -17.27 -3.03 3.42
CA MET A 52 -17.09 -1.58 3.21
C MET A 52 -18.42 -0.80 3.16
N TRP A 53 -19.56 -1.50 3.02
CA TRP A 53 -20.91 -0.92 3.03
C TRP A 53 -21.61 -1.07 4.37
N MET A 54 -20.98 -1.75 5.34
CA MET A 54 -21.51 -1.89 6.68
C MET A 54 -21.03 -0.73 7.56
N GLU A 55 -21.91 -0.28 8.43
CA GLU A 55 -21.57 0.77 9.39
C GLU A 55 -20.73 0.19 10.53
N GLU A 56 -19.53 0.71 10.66
CA GLU A 56 -18.61 0.47 11.77
C GLU A 56 -18.26 1.82 12.41
N GLU A 57 -18.14 1.83 13.73
CA GLU A 57 -17.63 2.98 14.47
C GLU A 57 -16.26 3.40 13.89
N PRO A 58 -16.01 4.70 13.64
CA PRO A 58 -14.79 5.15 12.97
C PRO A 58 -13.49 4.64 13.63
N SER A 59 -13.48 4.54 14.96
CA SER A 59 -12.34 4.04 15.73
C SER A 59 -12.10 2.53 15.60
N GLN A 60 -13.14 1.77 15.22
CA GLN A 60 -13.11 0.32 15.07
C GLN A 60 -12.97 -0.13 13.62
N ARG A 61 -13.11 0.81 12.67
CA ARG A 61 -12.93 0.52 11.24
C ARG A 61 -11.61 -0.16 10.98
N VAL A 62 -11.68 -1.31 10.33
CA VAL A 62 -10.50 -2.12 10.03
C VAL A 62 -9.48 -1.34 9.20
N SER A 63 -9.94 -0.50 8.26
CA SER A 63 -9.09 0.40 7.46
C SER A 63 -8.27 1.36 8.31
N VAL A 64 -8.84 1.92 9.37
CA VAL A 64 -8.16 2.86 10.28
C VAL A 64 -7.08 2.15 11.08
N ILE A 65 -7.39 0.96 11.60
CA ILE A 65 -6.43 0.12 12.33
C ILE A 65 -5.26 -0.26 11.41
N HIS A 66 -5.57 -0.63 10.16
CA HIS A 66 -4.59 -1.02 9.17
C HIS A 66 -3.72 0.14 8.71
N ALA A 67 -4.32 1.30 8.42
CA ALA A 67 -3.59 2.51 8.05
C ALA A 67 -2.63 2.95 9.16
N ARG A 68 -3.05 2.90 10.43
CA ARG A 68 -2.16 3.22 11.56
C ARG A 68 -0.95 2.29 11.62
N GLU A 69 -1.14 0.99 11.40
CA GLU A 69 -0.02 0.05 11.35
C GLU A 69 0.94 0.36 10.20
N ALA A 70 0.43 0.69 9.03
CA ALA A 70 1.23 1.09 7.88
C ALA A 70 2.02 2.39 8.16
N LEU A 71 1.36 3.41 8.71
CA LEU A 71 1.97 4.69 9.05
C LEU A 71 3.07 4.55 10.12
N ASN A 72 2.88 3.65 11.09
CA ASN A 72 3.86 3.37 12.13
C ASN A 72 5.18 2.78 11.60
N THR A 73 5.22 2.31 10.35
CA THR A 73 6.47 1.89 9.71
C THR A 73 7.38 3.07 9.33
N GLY A 74 6.85 4.29 9.29
CA GLY A 74 7.55 5.48 8.81
C GLY A 74 7.59 5.61 7.28
N ALA A 75 6.91 4.72 6.55
CA ALA A 75 6.81 4.79 5.11
C ALA A 75 5.97 5.99 4.63
N ASN A 76 6.44 6.62 3.55
CA ASN A 76 5.80 7.78 2.91
C ASN A 76 4.78 7.35 1.85
N THR A 77 4.90 6.10 1.38
CA THR A 77 4.04 5.52 0.35
C THR A 77 3.61 4.11 0.78
N ILE A 78 2.31 3.84 0.70
CA ILE A 78 1.68 2.56 0.94
C ILE A 78 1.32 1.94 -0.40
N ALA A 79 2.01 0.88 -0.80
CA ALA A 79 1.69 0.10 -2.00
C ALA A 79 0.51 -0.84 -1.74
N VAL A 80 -0.43 -0.91 -2.66
CA VAL A 80 -1.54 -1.87 -2.65
C VAL A 80 -1.59 -2.62 -3.97
N GLY A 81 -2.36 -3.71 -4.03
CA GLY A 81 -2.57 -4.47 -5.27
C GLY A 81 -4.03 -4.87 -5.49
N CYS A 82 -4.95 -4.18 -4.80
CA CYS A 82 -6.39 -4.39 -4.94
C CYS A 82 -7.08 -3.03 -4.90
N PRO A 83 -8.05 -2.78 -5.81
CA PRO A 83 -8.78 -1.52 -5.84
C PRO A 83 -9.55 -1.25 -4.54
N PHE A 84 -10.06 -2.28 -3.87
CA PHE A 84 -10.70 -2.09 -2.56
C PHE A 84 -9.72 -1.61 -1.50
N CYS A 85 -8.49 -2.10 -1.55
CA CYS A 85 -7.47 -1.74 -0.58
C CYS A 85 -6.93 -0.35 -0.87
N LEU A 86 -6.87 0.05 -2.14
CA LEU A 86 -6.62 1.44 -2.52
C LEU A 86 -7.63 2.37 -1.85
N THR A 87 -8.93 2.15 -2.03
CA THR A 87 -9.98 2.97 -1.40
C THR A 87 -9.88 2.93 0.12
N MET A 88 -9.89 1.73 0.71
CA MET A 88 -9.95 1.59 2.17
C MET A 88 -8.71 2.13 2.87
N MET A 89 -7.52 1.92 2.32
CA MET A 89 -6.29 2.46 2.90
C MET A 89 -6.21 3.97 2.69
N THR A 90 -6.66 4.50 1.55
CA THR A 90 -6.72 5.96 1.33
C THR A 90 -7.62 6.63 2.36
N ASP A 91 -8.81 6.07 2.59
CA ASP A 91 -9.74 6.55 3.62
C ASP A 91 -9.13 6.45 5.02
N GLY A 92 -8.49 5.31 5.30
CA GLY A 92 -7.81 5.06 6.58
C GLY A 92 -6.69 6.06 6.85
N VAL A 93 -5.81 6.31 5.88
CA VAL A 93 -4.70 7.28 5.98
C VAL A 93 -5.23 8.70 6.16
N THR A 94 -6.21 9.09 5.35
CA THR A 94 -6.86 10.41 5.44
C THR A 94 -7.46 10.64 6.82
N SER A 95 -8.10 9.62 7.40
CA SER A 95 -8.68 9.70 8.76
C SER A 95 -7.65 9.86 9.88
N GLN A 96 -6.35 9.65 9.60
CA GLN A 96 -5.25 9.85 10.54
C GLN A 96 -4.50 11.17 10.26
N ASP A 97 -5.06 12.06 9.43
CA ASP A 97 -4.46 13.35 9.05
C ASP A 97 -3.03 13.22 8.48
N SER A 98 -2.75 12.09 7.82
CA SER A 98 -1.44 11.80 7.23
C SER A 98 -1.42 12.11 5.74
N SER A 99 -0.27 12.59 5.26
CA SER A 99 0.01 12.85 3.84
C SER A 99 0.69 11.69 3.12
N ALA A 100 0.77 10.51 3.75
CA ALA A 100 1.31 9.32 3.10
C ALA A 100 0.47 8.98 1.85
N GLN A 101 1.14 8.62 0.76
CA GLN A 101 0.46 8.26 -0.48
C GLN A 101 0.01 6.81 -0.43
N VAL A 102 -1.16 6.48 -0.98
CA VAL A 102 -1.58 5.10 -1.22
C VAL A 102 -1.61 4.90 -2.73
N GLN A 103 -0.85 3.94 -3.24
CA GLN A 103 -0.67 3.73 -4.67
C GLN A 103 -0.80 2.25 -5.03
N ASP A 104 -1.37 1.96 -6.18
CA ASP A 104 -1.34 0.60 -6.72
C ASP A 104 0.09 0.26 -7.19
N ILE A 105 0.50 -1.00 -7.05
CA ILE A 105 1.80 -1.48 -7.52
C ILE A 105 2.02 -1.23 -9.01
N ALA A 106 0.94 -1.24 -9.82
CA ALA A 106 1.01 -0.90 -11.24
C ALA A 106 1.36 0.58 -11.47
N GLU A 107 0.86 1.50 -10.65
CA GLU A 107 1.18 2.93 -10.73
C GLU A 107 2.65 3.17 -10.37
N ILE A 108 3.11 2.53 -9.30
CA ILE A 108 4.52 2.60 -8.87
C ILE A 108 5.43 2.08 -9.99
N LEU A 109 5.09 0.95 -10.61
CA LEU A 109 5.84 0.40 -11.73
C LEU A 109 5.83 1.34 -12.95
N ALA A 110 4.66 1.87 -13.31
CA ALA A 110 4.50 2.78 -14.43
C ALA A 110 5.36 4.04 -14.28
N GLY A 111 5.40 4.65 -13.09
CA GLY A 111 6.25 5.81 -12.79
C GLY A 111 7.74 5.53 -12.97
N HIS A 112 8.21 4.33 -12.58
CA HIS A 112 9.62 3.92 -12.78
C HIS A 112 9.98 3.64 -14.23
N LEU A 113 8.99 3.27 -15.05
CA LEU A 113 9.16 3.05 -16.48
C LEU A 113 8.99 4.34 -17.30
N GLY A 114 8.76 5.49 -16.66
CA GLY A 114 8.61 6.80 -17.31
C GLY A 114 7.24 7.05 -17.94
N PHE A 115 6.20 6.29 -17.57
CA PHE A 115 4.85 6.47 -18.13
C PHE A 115 4.17 7.76 -17.66
N ASP A 116 4.62 8.36 -16.55
CA ASP A 116 4.07 9.63 -16.05
C ASP A 116 4.33 10.78 -17.04
N GLU A 117 5.46 10.76 -17.74
CA GLU A 117 5.78 11.75 -18.78
C GLU A 117 4.83 11.62 -19.97
N VAL A 118 4.45 10.39 -20.32
CA VAL A 118 3.52 10.09 -21.40
C VAL A 118 2.09 10.45 -21.03
N LEU A 119 1.62 10.15 -19.82
CA LEU A 119 0.28 10.52 -19.36
C LEU A 119 0.11 12.05 -19.28
N ASN A 120 1.09 12.74 -18.71
CA ASN A 120 1.05 14.21 -18.62
C ASN A 120 1.16 14.91 -19.97
N ALA A 121 1.83 14.29 -20.96
CA ALA A 121 1.86 14.80 -22.33
C ALA A 121 0.54 14.59 -23.10
N ASN A 122 -0.30 13.62 -22.71
CA ASN A 122 -1.55 13.29 -23.40
C ASN A 122 -2.82 13.82 -22.71
N LEU A 123 -2.72 14.34 -21.48
CA LEU A 123 -3.83 14.99 -20.75
C LEU A 123 -3.82 16.52 -20.87
N GLY A 124 -2.95 17.06 -21.74
CA GLY A 124 -2.82 18.49 -22.03
C GLY A 124 -3.73 19.02 -23.15
N ASP A 125 -4.70 18.22 -23.62
CA ASP A 125 -5.69 18.59 -24.64
C ASP A 125 -7.10 18.79 -24.05
#